data_AF-A0A2P7S2D5-F1
#
_entry.id   AF-A0A2P7S2D5-F1
#
_cell.length_a   1.000
_cell.length_b   1.000
_cell.length_c   1.000
_cell.angle_alpha   90.00
_cell.angle_beta   90.00
_cell.angle_gamma   90.00
#
_symmetry.space_group_name_H-M   'P 1'
#
loop_
_entity.id
_entity.type
_entity.pdbx_description
1 polymer ?
#
loop_
_entity_poly.entity_id
_entity_poly.type
_entity_poly.pdbx_seq_one_letter_code
_entity_poly.pdbx_strand_id
1 'polypeptide(L)'
;MEPPLPISLEQALYLIRSTLLTLNDANRSGNYTVLHDLAAPDFQAQNSAADLGENFSDLRRRNFDLYGAALLAPQFTETPALDQNGLLRLVGYFPTKPQQIKFDLVFQVVGGQWRLIAIAVATPEAAQTAAQ
;
A
#
# COMPACT_ATOMS: atom_id res chain seq x y z
N MET A 1 -11.00 3.77 -28.09
CA MET A 1 -10.74 4.81 -27.07
C MET A 1 -10.88 4.12 -25.74
N GLU A 2 -9.81 3.99 -24.97
CA GLU A 2 -9.90 3.50 -23.59
C GLU A 2 -10.78 4.47 -22.77
N PRO A 3 -11.64 3.97 -21.87
CA PRO A 3 -12.40 4.83 -20.98
C PRO A 3 -11.44 5.67 -20.14
N PRO A 4 -11.79 6.93 -19.82
CA PRO A 4 -10.96 7.76 -18.97
C PRO A 4 -10.81 7.08 -17.59
N LEU A 5 -9.60 7.13 -17.04
CA LEU A 5 -9.35 6.64 -15.69
C LEU A 5 -10.24 7.41 -14.69
N PRO A 6 -10.73 6.76 -13.63
CA PRO A 6 -11.56 7.41 -12.63
C PRO A 6 -10.82 8.51 -11.85
N ILE A 7 -9.49 8.48 -11.87
CA ILE A 7 -8.59 9.48 -11.29
C ILE A 7 -7.43 9.77 -12.26
N SER A 8 -6.76 10.91 -12.10
CA SER A 8 -5.55 11.18 -12.89
C SER A 8 -4.42 10.21 -12.52
N LEU A 9 -3.53 9.93 -13.47
CA LEU A 9 -2.34 9.12 -13.20
C LEU A 9 -1.50 9.71 -12.06
N GLU A 10 -1.35 11.03 -12.01
CA GLU A 10 -0.62 11.73 -10.96
C GLU A 10 -1.24 11.51 -9.58
N GLN A 11 -2.57 11.54 -9.48
CA GLN A 11 -3.28 11.24 -8.23
C GLN A 11 -3.10 9.78 -7.83
N ALA A 12 -3.15 8.83 -8.78
CA ALA A 12 -2.93 7.42 -8.50
C ALA A 12 -1.51 7.18 -7.95
N LEU A 13 -0.51 7.78 -8.61
CA LEU A 13 0.88 7.71 -8.19
C LEU A 13 1.10 8.33 -6.82
N TYR A 14 0.46 9.46 -6.53
CA TYR A 14 0.50 10.08 -5.21
C TYR A 14 -0.03 9.13 -4.13
N LEU A 15 -1.24 8.57 -4.31
CA LEU A 15 -1.87 7.68 -3.33
C LEU A 15 -1.05 6.43 -3.04
N ILE A 16 -0.49 5.80 -4.09
CA ILE A 16 0.38 4.63 -3.94
C ILE A 16 1.63 5.00 -3.15
N ARG A 17 2.33 6.07 -3.54
CA ARG A 17 3.60 6.46 -2.92
C ARG A 17 3.42 6.92 -1.48
N SER A 18 2.46 7.80 -1.21
CA SER A 18 2.21 8.30 0.14
C SER A 18 1.91 7.16 1.10
N THR A 19 1.09 6.19 0.66
CA THR A 19 0.72 5.04 1.49
C THR A 19 1.91 4.13 1.77
N LEU A 20 2.67 3.74 0.73
CA LEU A 20 3.82 2.83 0.89
C LEU A 20 4.98 3.47 1.67
N LEU A 21 5.21 4.77 1.52
CA LEU A 21 6.22 5.48 2.30
C LEU A 21 5.79 5.66 3.75
N THR A 22 4.51 5.93 4.03
CA THR A 22 3.99 5.96 5.40
C THR A 22 4.14 4.59 6.06
N LEU A 23 3.87 3.50 5.34
CA LEU A 23 4.12 2.14 5.82
C LEU A 23 5.61 1.88 6.07
N ASN A 24 6.49 2.37 5.19
CA ASN A 24 7.94 2.25 5.37
C ASN A 24 8.40 2.92 6.68
N ASP A 25 7.96 4.16 6.91
CA ASP A 25 8.28 4.91 8.11
C ASP A 25 7.71 4.23 9.37
N ALA A 26 6.51 3.66 9.27
CA ALA A 26 5.91 2.87 10.35
C ALA A 26 6.71 1.61 10.67
N ASN A 27 7.16 0.86 9.66
CA ASN A 27 8.01 -0.31 9.86
C ASN A 27 9.36 0.07 10.52
N ARG A 28 9.98 1.18 10.08
CA ARG A 28 11.28 1.64 10.60
C ARG A 28 11.20 2.17 12.03
N SER A 29 10.12 2.86 12.37
CA SER A 29 9.93 3.49 13.68
C SER A 29 9.18 2.59 14.67
N GLY A 30 8.47 1.58 14.19
CA GLY A 30 7.49 0.84 14.96
C GLY A 30 6.19 1.60 15.22
N ASN A 31 6.01 2.80 14.64
CA ASN A 31 4.85 3.65 14.87
C ASN A 31 3.88 3.65 13.67
N TYR A 32 2.74 2.99 13.83
CA TYR A 32 1.72 2.86 12.79
C TYR A 32 0.57 3.86 12.91
N THR A 33 0.61 4.79 13.88
CA THR A 33 -0.52 5.71 14.10
C THR A 33 -0.77 6.63 12.92
N VAL A 34 0.26 7.08 12.20
CA VAL A 34 0.08 7.95 11.02
C VAL A 34 -0.64 7.20 9.89
N LEU A 35 -0.29 5.95 9.62
CA LEU A 35 -0.97 5.13 8.62
C LEU A 35 -2.44 4.92 9.01
N HIS A 36 -2.68 4.60 10.27
CA HIS A 36 -4.02 4.43 10.84
C HIS A 36 -4.87 5.71 10.74
N ASP A 37 -4.35 6.84 11.23
CA ASP A 37 -5.11 8.08 11.38
C ASP A 37 -5.44 8.75 10.03
N LEU A 38 -4.64 8.49 9.00
CA LEU A 38 -4.91 8.94 7.62
C LEU A 38 -5.90 8.04 6.86
N ALA A 39 -6.17 6.83 7.36
CA ALA A 39 -7.06 5.88 6.72
C ALA A 39 -8.55 6.28 6.86
N ALA A 40 -9.40 5.50 6.21
CA ALA A 40 -10.85 5.64 6.30
C ALA A 40 -11.36 5.25 7.71
N PRO A 41 -12.50 5.81 8.17
CA PRO A 41 -13.09 5.45 9.46
C PRO A 41 -13.31 3.95 9.64
N ASP A 42 -13.77 3.24 8.59
CA ASP A 42 -13.98 1.79 8.67
C ASP A 42 -12.67 1.00 8.78
N PHE A 43 -11.59 1.50 8.19
CA PHE A 43 -10.26 0.91 8.38
C PHE A 43 -9.77 1.09 9.81
N GLN A 44 -9.94 2.28 10.37
CA GLN A 44 -9.58 2.61 11.75
C GLN A 44 -10.39 1.79 12.76
N ALA A 45 -11.69 1.60 12.49
CA ALA A 45 -12.55 0.78 13.35
C ALA A 45 -12.15 -0.70 13.36
N GLN A 46 -11.55 -1.19 12.26
CA GLN A 46 -11.17 -2.60 12.11
C GLN A 46 -9.71 -2.90 12.47
N ASN A 47 -8.86 -1.88 12.60
CA ASN A 47 -7.43 -2.06 12.84
C ASN A 47 -6.96 -1.03 13.86
N SER A 48 -6.35 -1.47 14.96
CA SER A 48 -5.55 -0.59 15.80
C SER A 48 -4.12 -0.42 15.24
N ALA A 49 -3.38 0.59 15.72
CA ALA A 49 -1.96 0.72 15.39
C ALA A 49 -1.13 -0.51 15.81
N ALA A 50 -1.54 -1.22 16.87
CA ALA A 50 -0.90 -2.46 17.29
C ALA A 50 -1.17 -3.60 16.29
N ASP A 51 -2.42 -3.73 15.81
CA ASP A 51 -2.78 -4.76 14.81
C ASP A 51 -2.00 -4.55 13.51
N LEU A 52 -1.85 -3.30 13.07
CA LEU A 52 -1.02 -2.97 11.90
C LEU A 52 0.46 -3.37 12.13
N GLY A 53 0.98 -3.15 13.34
CA GLY A 53 2.34 -3.55 13.70
C GLY A 53 2.56 -5.06 13.65
N GLU A 54 1.58 -5.85 14.07
CA GLU A 54 1.64 -7.31 13.99
C GLU A 54 1.49 -7.80 12.54
N ASN A 55 0.55 -7.23 11.78
CA ASN A 55 0.30 -7.61 10.39
C ASN A 55 1.50 -7.32 9.47
N PHE A 56 2.24 -6.23 9.72
CA PHE A 56 3.45 -5.88 8.96
C PHE A 56 4.76 -6.28 9.66
N SER A 57 4.67 -7.08 10.73
CA SER A 57 5.83 -7.49 11.54
C SER A 57 6.90 -8.21 10.73
N ASP A 58 6.52 -8.99 9.72
CA ASP A 58 7.47 -9.69 8.85
C ASP A 58 8.34 -8.73 8.03
N LEU A 59 7.74 -7.72 7.38
CA LEU A 59 8.48 -6.69 6.63
C LEU A 59 9.45 -5.95 7.57
N ARG A 60 8.98 -5.59 8.76
CA ARG A 60 9.81 -4.95 9.78
C ARG A 60 10.97 -5.85 10.23
N ARG A 61 10.71 -7.12 10.58
CA ARG A 61 11.74 -8.08 11.03
C ARG A 61 12.81 -8.31 9.96
N ARG A 62 12.41 -8.35 8.69
CA ARG A 62 13.33 -8.49 7.55
C ARG A 62 14.06 -7.18 7.19
N ASN A 63 13.76 -6.07 7.87
CA ASN A 63 14.24 -4.73 7.52
C ASN A 63 14.03 -4.41 6.03
N PHE A 64 12.90 -4.85 5.47
CA PHE A 64 12.62 -4.67 4.05
C PHE A 64 12.27 -3.20 3.77
N ASP A 65 13.10 -2.50 3.00
CA ASP A 65 12.90 -1.09 2.67
C ASP A 65 11.99 -0.92 1.44
N LEU A 66 10.93 -0.13 1.61
CA LEU A 66 10.00 0.21 0.54
C LEU A 66 10.41 1.48 -0.22
N TYR A 67 11.60 2.05 0.02
CA TYR A 67 12.11 3.26 -0.64
C TYR A 67 12.07 3.19 -2.18
N GLY A 68 12.14 1.99 -2.77
CA GLY A 68 11.95 1.80 -4.20
C GLY A 68 10.63 2.39 -4.74
N ALA A 69 9.59 2.49 -3.91
CA ALA A 69 8.33 3.15 -4.24
C ALA A 69 8.49 4.66 -4.52
N ALA A 70 9.46 5.32 -3.89
CA ALA A 70 9.77 6.73 -4.13
C ALA A 70 10.48 6.96 -5.47
N LEU A 71 11.27 5.97 -5.93
CA LEU A 71 12.19 6.14 -7.05
C LEU A 71 11.65 5.64 -8.39
N LEU A 72 10.89 4.55 -8.35
CA LEU A 72 10.44 3.87 -9.56
C LEU A 72 8.99 4.25 -9.90
N ALA A 73 8.63 4.08 -11.16
CA ALA A 73 7.23 4.06 -11.57
C ALA A 73 6.65 2.67 -11.28
N PRO A 74 5.46 2.57 -10.66
CA PRO A 74 4.78 1.29 -10.54
C PRO A 74 4.28 0.83 -11.91
N GLN A 75 4.18 -0.49 -12.06
CA GLN A 75 3.48 -1.13 -13.17
C GLN A 75 2.15 -1.65 -12.63
N PHE A 76 1.05 -1.16 -13.19
CA PHE A 76 -0.29 -1.61 -12.85
C PHE A 76 -0.54 -3.00 -13.44
N THR A 77 -1.11 -3.90 -12.64
CA THR A 77 -1.53 -5.24 -13.11
C THR A 77 -3.01 -5.27 -13.49
N GLU A 78 -3.78 -4.28 -13.05
CA GLU A 78 -5.17 -4.03 -13.45
C GLU A 78 -5.33 -2.54 -13.76
N THR A 79 -6.23 -2.20 -14.69
CA THR A 79 -6.56 -0.80 -14.97
C THR A 79 -7.23 -0.19 -13.73
N PRO A 80 -6.71 0.95 -13.19
CA PRO A 80 -7.37 1.63 -12.08
C PRO A 80 -8.84 1.90 -12.39
N ALA A 81 -9.73 1.40 -11.54
CA ALA A 81 -11.18 1.47 -11.73
C ALA A 81 -11.88 1.71 -10.39
N LEU A 82 -13.07 2.33 -10.47
CA LEU A 82 -14.03 2.37 -9.37
C LEU A 82 -14.95 1.16 -9.48
N ASP A 83 -15.21 0.51 -8.35
CA ASP A 83 -16.27 -0.50 -8.27
C ASP A 83 -17.66 0.16 -8.13
N GLN A 84 -18.70 -0.68 -8.00
CA GLN A 84 -20.09 -0.22 -7.84
C GLN A 84 -20.34 0.59 -6.56
N ASN A 85 -19.46 0.47 -5.57
CA ASN A 85 -19.52 1.17 -4.30
C ASN A 85 -18.65 2.45 -4.30
N GLY A 86 -18.02 2.78 -5.43
CA GLY A 86 -17.12 3.93 -5.53
C GLY A 86 -15.75 3.70 -4.89
N LEU A 87 -15.36 2.44 -4.67
CA LEU A 87 -14.04 2.09 -4.16
C LEU A 87 -13.03 2.07 -5.31
N LEU A 88 -11.93 2.79 -5.12
CA LEU A 88 -10.80 2.81 -6.06
C LEU A 88 -9.82 1.72 -5.67
N ARG A 89 -9.58 0.76 -6.56
CA ARG A 89 -8.52 -0.24 -6.39
C ARG A 89 -7.30 0.11 -7.25
N LEU A 90 -6.13 0.15 -6.62
CA LEU A 90 -4.83 0.35 -7.24
C LEU A 90 -3.96 -0.86 -6.92
N VAL A 91 -3.73 -1.70 -7.93
CA VAL A 91 -2.96 -2.95 -7.80
C VAL A 91 -1.84 -3.00 -8.84
N GLY A 92 -0.67 -3.42 -8.39
CA GLY A 92 0.51 -3.43 -9.24
C GLY A 92 1.78 -3.78 -8.48
N TYR A 93 2.91 -3.41 -9.07
CA TYR A 93 4.21 -3.63 -8.47
C TYR A 93 5.25 -2.57 -8.87
N PHE A 94 6.25 -2.36 -8.02
CA PHE A 94 7.46 -1.64 -8.38
C PHE A 94 8.53 -2.64 -8.86
N PRO A 95 9.16 -2.41 -10.03
CA PRO A 95 10.17 -3.31 -10.59
C PRO A 95 11.56 -3.10 -9.95
N THR A 96 11.62 -3.12 -8.62
CA THR A 96 12.88 -3.08 -7.84
C THR A 96 13.73 -4.32 -8.08
N LYS A 97 15.05 -4.20 -7.92
CA LYS A 97 16.01 -5.31 -8.05
C LYS A 97 16.69 -5.59 -6.70
N PRO A 98 16.91 -6.87 -6.31
CA PRO A 98 16.55 -8.10 -7.04
C PRO A 98 15.07 -8.49 -6.89
N GLN A 99 14.33 -7.86 -5.98
CA GLN A 99 12.98 -8.28 -5.58
C GLN A 99 11.97 -7.17 -5.84
N GLN A 100 10.80 -7.51 -6.38
CA GLN A 100 9.69 -6.58 -6.64
C GLN A 100 8.91 -6.25 -5.37
N ILE A 101 8.33 -5.05 -5.30
CA ILE A 101 7.34 -4.68 -4.27
C ILE A 101 5.97 -4.77 -4.92
N LYS A 102 5.13 -5.73 -4.53
CA LYS A 102 3.75 -5.83 -4.99
C LYS A 102 2.83 -5.13 -4.00
N PHE A 103 1.81 -4.45 -4.51
CA PHE A 103 0.82 -3.75 -3.70
C PHE A 103 -0.59 -3.99 -4.21
N ASP A 104 -1.54 -4.01 -3.30
CA ASP A 104 -2.98 -3.92 -3.55
C ASP A 104 -3.56 -2.94 -2.54
N LEU A 105 -4.00 -1.78 -3.02
CA LEU A 105 -4.46 -0.67 -2.21
C LEU A 105 -5.89 -0.33 -2.63
N VAL A 106 -6.79 -0.22 -1.66
CA VAL A 106 -8.17 0.20 -1.89
C VAL A 106 -8.42 1.50 -1.17
N PHE A 107 -9.05 2.46 -1.85
CA PHE A 107 -9.38 3.78 -1.32
C PHE A 107 -10.86 4.07 -1.48
N GLN A 108 -11.39 4.88 -0.56
CA GLN A 108 -12.71 5.48 -0.67
C GLN A 108 -12.64 6.99 -0.45
N VAL A 109 -13.63 7.72 -0.94
CA VAL A 109 -13.72 9.16 -0.69
C VAL A 109 -14.42 9.41 0.66
N VAL A 110 -13.72 10.07 1.59
CA VAL A 110 -14.27 10.52 2.88
C VAL A 110 -14.03 12.02 2.99
N GLY A 111 -15.11 12.81 3.08
CA GLY A 111 -15.00 14.27 3.18
C GLY A 111 -14.29 14.91 1.98
N GLY A 112 -14.45 14.34 0.77
CA GLY A 112 -13.80 14.84 -0.45
C GLY A 112 -12.33 14.43 -0.61
N GLN A 113 -11.80 13.56 0.26
CA GLN A 113 -10.42 13.07 0.19
C GLN A 113 -10.40 11.55 0.03
N TRP A 114 -9.49 11.05 -0.82
CA TRP A 114 -9.19 9.63 -0.89
C TRP A 114 -8.53 9.17 0.41
N ARG A 115 -9.12 8.17 1.06
CA ARG A 115 -8.60 7.54 2.28
C ARG A 115 -8.52 6.04 2.10
N LEU A 116 -7.45 5.46 2.63
CA LEU A 116 -7.15 4.04 2.55
C LEU A 116 -8.21 3.22 3.30
N ILE A 117 -8.76 2.19 2.66
CA ILE A 117 -9.68 1.23 3.30
C ILE A 117 -9.16 -0.22 3.27
N ALA A 118 -8.17 -0.54 2.42
CA ALA A 118 -7.45 -1.79 2.48
C ALA A 118 -6.02 -1.64 1.97
N ILE A 119 -5.09 -2.36 2.57
CA ILE A 119 -3.68 -2.40 2.18
C ILE A 119 -3.15 -3.83 2.25
N ALA A 120 -2.55 -4.28 1.16
CA ALA A 120 -1.72 -5.45 1.12
C ALA A 120 -0.40 -5.12 0.42
N VAL A 121 0.71 -5.54 1.02
CA VAL A 121 2.05 -5.40 0.44
C VAL A 121 2.71 -6.76 0.49
N ALA A 122 3.10 -7.26 -0.68
CA ALA A 122 3.81 -8.52 -0.82
C ALA A 122 5.19 -8.25 -1.39
N THR A 123 6.19 -8.73 -0.68
CA THR A 123 7.57 -8.83 -1.13
C THR A 123 7.88 -10.32 -1.26
N PRO A 124 8.79 -10.76 -2.15
CA PRO A 124 9.22 -12.15 -2.16
C PRO A 124 9.59 -12.60 -0.74
N GLU A 125 9.23 -13.84 -0.39
CA GLU A 125 9.66 -14.44 0.85
C GLU A 125 11.19 -14.29 0.96
N ALA A 126 11.69 -13.91 2.14
CA ALA A 126 13.06 -14.28 2.44
C ALA A 126 13.12 -15.79 2.28
N ALA A 127 14.07 -16.30 1.50
CA ALA A 127 14.26 -17.73 1.34
C ALA A 127 14.15 -18.37 2.72
N GLN A 128 13.09 -19.16 2.93
CA GLN A 128 13.02 -20.00 4.10
C GLN A 128 14.24 -20.90 3.96
N THR A 129 15.30 -20.62 4.73
CA THR A 129 16.33 -21.62 4.96
C THR A 129 15.57 -22.77 5.58
N ALA A 130 15.27 -23.79 4.77
CA ALA A 130 14.86 -25.09 5.25
C ALA A 130 16.01 -25.58 6.12
N ALA A 131 15.96 -25.26 7.40
CA ALA A 131 16.79 -25.87 8.41
C ALA A 131 16.20 -27.27 8.64
N GLN A 132 16.82 -28.22 7.94
CA GLN A 132 17.08 -29.63 8.26
C GLN A 132 15.95 -30.43 8.94
#